data_AF-A0A2A5MJR4-F1
#
_entry.id   AF-A0A2A5MJR4-F1
#
_cell.length_a   1.000
_cell.length_b   1.000
_cell.length_c   1.000
_cell.angle_alpha   90.00
_cell.angle_beta   90.00
_cell.angle_gamma   90.00
#
_symmetry.space_group_name_H-M   'P 1'
#
loop_
_entity.id
_entity.type
_entity.pdbx_description
1 polymer ?
#
loop_
_entity_poly.entity_id
_entity_poly.type
_entity_poly.pdbx_seq_one_letter_code
_entity_poly.pdbx_strand_id
1 'polypeptide(L)'
;MPIVENLPDLSHWKTVQEFSISQAALLLAGIDPFDFDEGKELDQVRACNHERWKQAWGMCSGILTAIRRGILTPILCYSEQIVENWNGPDYIEYTPVKPTDRNCEISKSKTIITRDSLYAWIENENVDFVRKPAPNKVISMNYEIISPQHVIDVAPEPASGDILLLPKYEHQSEGLEFVQDAIKELWSTYDVDDPQTAPTKKEVIDYLTERGAGKNMAEAVNLVLRPVCLQGIGRRAKKSK
;
A
#
# COMPACT_ATOMS: atom_id res chain seq x y z
N MET A 1 8.88 -0.61 -13.76
CA MET A 1 10.14 -1.03 -13.12
C MET A 1 10.04 -2.48 -12.65
N PRO A 2 11.14 -3.20 -12.36
CA PRO A 2 11.06 -4.59 -11.94
C PRO A 2 10.25 -4.68 -10.65
N ILE A 3 9.21 -5.52 -10.67
CA ILE A 3 8.55 -5.99 -9.46
C ILE A 3 9.59 -6.87 -8.75
N VAL A 4 10.02 -6.45 -7.56
CA VAL A 4 11.07 -7.16 -6.81
C VAL A 4 10.40 -7.94 -5.68
N GLU A 5 10.61 -9.25 -5.65
CA GLU A 5 10.03 -10.14 -4.63
C GLU A 5 10.76 -10.00 -3.28
N ASN A 6 12.07 -9.72 -3.30
CA ASN A 6 12.93 -9.61 -2.11
C ASN A 6 13.08 -8.15 -1.64
N LEU A 7 11.98 -7.51 -1.24
CA LEU A 7 12.02 -6.14 -0.73
C LEU A 7 12.12 -6.13 0.81
N PRO A 8 13.14 -5.49 1.41
CA PRO A 8 13.28 -5.43 2.87
C PRO A 8 12.08 -4.73 3.52
N ASP A 9 11.88 -4.96 4.82
CA ASP A 9 10.95 -4.10 5.55
C ASP A 9 11.58 -2.74 5.79
N LEU A 10 10.97 -1.69 5.24
CA LEU A 10 11.40 -0.30 5.38
C LEU A 10 10.41 0.51 6.22
N SER A 11 9.60 -0.17 7.04
CA SER A 11 8.54 0.44 7.85
C SER A 11 9.08 1.44 8.88
N HIS A 12 10.29 1.21 9.40
CA HIS A 12 10.99 2.11 10.33
C HIS A 12 11.31 3.47 9.72
N TRP A 13 11.55 3.54 8.41
CA TRP A 13 11.80 4.81 7.73
C TRP A 13 10.57 5.71 7.68
N LYS A 14 9.35 5.20 7.91
CA LYS A 14 8.11 6.01 7.88
C LYS A 14 8.10 7.15 8.88
N THR A 15 8.85 7.06 9.97
CA THR A 15 8.92 8.14 10.98
C THR A 15 9.88 9.25 10.60
N VAL A 16 10.90 8.96 9.77
CA VAL A 16 11.93 9.90 9.35
C VAL A 16 11.38 10.81 8.24
N GLN A 17 11.43 12.14 8.41
CA GLN A 17 10.88 13.09 7.43
C GLN A 17 11.93 13.80 6.59
N GLU A 18 13.21 13.71 6.97
CA GLU A 18 14.32 14.37 6.31
C GLU A 18 15.38 13.33 5.96
N PHE A 19 15.91 13.39 4.75
CA PHE A 19 16.88 12.42 4.24
C PHE A 19 17.99 13.14 3.49
N SER A 20 19.18 12.54 3.48
CA SER A 20 20.17 12.88 2.47
C SER A 20 19.72 12.42 1.08
N ILE A 21 20.29 12.99 0.02
CA ILE A 21 20.03 12.53 -1.36
C ILE A 21 20.37 11.04 -1.50
N SER A 22 21.49 10.60 -0.92
CA SER A 22 21.91 9.20 -0.92
C SER A 22 20.84 8.30 -0.30
N GLN A 23 20.37 8.64 0.91
CA GLN A 23 19.34 7.88 1.61
C GLN A 23 18.03 7.80 0.81
N ALA A 24 17.55 8.94 0.30
CA ALA A 24 16.35 8.99 -0.53
C ALA A 24 16.47 8.10 -1.78
N ALA A 25 17.63 8.13 -2.44
CA ALA A 25 17.89 7.33 -3.62
C ALA A 25 17.90 5.81 -3.33
N LEU A 26 18.49 5.41 -2.20
CA LEU A 26 18.47 4.02 -1.72
C LEU A 26 17.05 3.55 -1.40
N LEU A 27 16.27 4.37 -0.69
CA LEU A 27 14.88 4.06 -0.35
C LEU A 27 14.01 3.87 -1.60
N LEU A 28 14.19 4.71 -2.62
CA LEU A 28 13.50 4.55 -3.92
C LEU A 28 13.95 3.31 -4.68
N ALA A 29 15.18 2.85 -4.48
CA ALA A 29 15.68 1.57 -4.98
C ALA A 29 15.25 0.37 -4.10
N GLY A 30 14.54 0.59 -3.00
CA GLY A 30 14.14 -0.46 -2.05
C GLY A 30 15.31 -1.08 -1.29
N ILE A 31 16.37 -0.30 -1.05
CA ILE A 31 17.54 -0.66 -0.24
C ILE A 31 17.43 0.12 1.08
N ASP A 32 17.72 -0.52 2.22
CA ASP A 32 17.76 0.16 3.50
C ASP A 32 19.07 0.96 3.64
N PRO A 33 19.03 2.30 3.79
CA PRO A 33 20.24 3.07 4.02
C PRO A 33 20.97 2.73 5.34
N PHE A 34 20.28 2.18 6.35
CA PHE A 34 20.92 1.81 7.62
C PHE A 34 21.81 0.57 7.54
N ASP A 35 21.78 -0.16 6.43
CA ASP A 35 22.72 -1.26 6.18
C ASP A 35 24.14 -0.74 5.86
N PHE A 36 24.32 0.57 5.69
CA PHE A 36 25.54 1.20 5.22
C PHE A 36 25.99 2.36 6.12
N ASP A 37 27.28 2.69 6.06
CA ASP A 37 27.85 3.80 6.80
C ASP A 37 27.32 5.14 6.29
N GLU A 38 26.97 6.03 7.21
CA GLU A 38 26.45 7.36 6.90
C GLU A 38 27.40 8.12 5.98
N GLY A 39 26.84 8.62 4.87
CA GLY A 39 27.56 9.39 3.86
C GLY A 39 28.40 8.58 2.89
N LYS A 40 28.43 7.25 3.01
CA LYS A 40 29.12 6.33 2.08
C LYS A 40 28.16 5.31 1.47
N GLU A 41 26.85 5.49 1.62
CA GLU A 41 25.84 4.49 1.31
C GLU A 41 25.88 4.10 -0.18
N LEU A 42 25.89 5.08 -1.08
CA LEU A 42 25.91 4.83 -2.53
C LEU A 42 27.18 4.11 -3.01
N ASP A 43 28.33 4.43 -2.42
CA ASP A 43 29.61 3.81 -2.77
C ASP A 43 29.69 2.38 -2.22
N GLN A 44 29.24 2.16 -0.98
CA GLN A 44 29.20 0.84 -0.37
C GLN A 44 28.21 -0.10 -1.07
N VAL A 45 27.01 0.38 -1.43
CA VAL A 45 26.02 -0.37 -2.23
C VAL A 45 26.61 -0.84 -3.56
N ARG A 46 27.43 0.00 -4.20
CA ARG A 46 28.13 -0.36 -5.44
C ARG A 46 29.28 -1.34 -5.19
N ALA A 47 30.06 -1.12 -4.13
CA ALA A 47 31.21 -1.95 -3.77
C ALA A 47 30.80 -3.37 -3.36
N CYS A 48 29.66 -3.53 -2.68
CA CYS A 48 29.09 -4.85 -2.35
C CYS A 48 28.33 -5.48 -3.53
N ASN A 49 28.33 -4.84 -4.71
CA ASN A 49 27.67 -5.29 -5.93
C ASN A 49 26.18 -5.63 -5.72
N HIS A 50 25.49 -4.84 -4.89
CA HIS A 50 24.07 -5.02 -4.61
C HIS A 50 23.27 -4.94 -5.92
N GLU A 51 22.38 -5.90 -6.20
CA GLU A 51 21.68 -6.03 -7.50
C GLU A 51 21.05 -4.71 -8.02
N ARG A 52 20.53 -3.92 -7.09
CA ARG A 52 19.86 -2.63 -7.33
C ARG A 52 20.78 -1.39 -7.27
N TRP A 53 22.11 -1.54 -7.21
CA TRP A 53 23.04 -0.41 -7.10
C TRP A 53 22.87 0.61 -8.24
N LYS A 54 22.65 0.14 -9.48
CA LYS A 54 22.42 1.02 -10.63
C LYS A 54 21.13 1.83 -10.51
N GLN A 55 20.09 1.26 -9.91
CA GLN A 55 18.82 1.96 -9.67
C GLN A 55 19.02 3.05 -8.63
N ALA A 56 19.69 2.76 -7.51
CA ALA A 56 20.01 3.75 -6.49
C ALA A 56 20.84 4.91 -7.08
N TRP A 57 21.87 4.61 -7.85
CA TRP A 57 22.68 5.64 -8.53
C TRP A 57 21.86 6.47 -9.52
N GLY A 58 20.98 5.84 -10.32
CA GLY A 58 20.09 6.53 -11.24
C GLY A 58 19.11 7.46 -10.51
N MET A 59 18.51 7.00 -9.41
CA MET A 59 17.62 7.81 -8.56
C MET A 59 18.36 9.02 -7.97
N CYS A 60 19.59 8.82 -7.50
CA CYS A 60 20.44 9.90 -7.00
C CYS A 60 20.69 10.96 -8.08
N SER A 61 21.07 10.56 -9.30
CA SER A 61 21.24 11.48 -10.42
C SER A 61 19.95 12.20 -10.80
N GLY A 62 18.80 11.52 -10.70
CA GLY A 62 17.49 12.11 -10.92
C GLY A 62 17.15 13.19 -9.91
N ILE A 63 17.33 12.90 -8.62
CA ILE A 63 17.12 13.86 -7.51
C ILE A 63 18.03 15.08 -7.66
N LEU A 64 19.32 14.87 -7.92
CA LEU A 64 20.28 15.96 -8.17
C LEU A 64 19.84 16.85 -9.34
N THR A 65 19.36 16.23 -10.41
CA THR A 65 18.84 16.96 -11.58
C THR A 65 17.58 17.76 -11.23
N ALA A 66 16.68 17.18 -10.45
CA ALA A 66 15.45 17.84 -9.99
C ALA A 66 15.75 19.06 -9.11
N ILE A 67 16.74 18.93 -8.22
CA ILE A 67 17.25 20.03 -7.39
C ILE A 67 17.81 21.15 -8.27
N ARG A 68 18.68 20.80 -9.22
CA ARG A 68 19.29 21.79 -10.13
C ARG A 68 18.31 22.44 -11.10
N ARG A 69 17.15 21.82 -11.36
CA ARG A 69 16.04 22.39 -12.14
C ARG A 69 15.09 23.23 -11.29
N GLY A 70 15.24 23.22 -9.96
CA GLY A 70 14.34 23.91 -9.03
C GLY A 70 12.97 23.24 -8.86
N ILE A 71 12.85 21.97 -9.26
CA ILE A 71 11.61 21.18 -9.10
C ILE A 71 11.54 20.58 -7.71
N LEU A 72 12.68 20.11 -7.20
CA LEU A 72 12.83 19.59 -5.85
C LEU A 72 13.63 20.59 -5.03
N THR A 73 13.04 21.11 -3.95
CA THR A 73 13.70 22.10 -3.10
C THR A 73 14.34 21.43 -1.88
N PRO A 74 15.68 21.47 -1.74
CA PRO A 74 16.34 20.98 -0.53
C PRO A 74 16.18 21.98 0.62
N ILE A 75 16.17 21.46 1.85
CA ILE A 75 16.25 22.28 3.08
C ILE A 75 17.67 22.83 3.24
N LEU A 76 18.65 21.93 3.08
CA LEU A 76 20.07 22.23 3.16
C LEU A 76 20.73 21.79 1.86
N CYS A 77 21.52 22.65 1.24
CA CYS A 77 22.25 22.34 0.02
C CYS A 77 23.73 22.63 0.25
N TYR A 78 24.54 21.57 0.18
CA TYR A 78 25.98 21.65 0.38
C TYR A 78 26.70 21.22 -0.89
N SER A 79 27.86 21.80 -1.15
CA SER A 79 28.84 21.24 -2.07
C SER A 79 29.90 20.47 -1.31
N GLU A 80 30.54 19.51 -1.98
CA GLU A 80 31.70 18.80 -1.47
C GLU A 80 32.90 19.09 -2.36
N GLN A 81 34.04 19.45 -1.75
CA GLN A 81 35.30 19.67 -2.44
C GLN A 81 36.41 18.94 -1.69
N ILE A 82 37.27 18.26 -2.43
CA ILE A 82 38.49 17.67 -1.87
C ILE A 82 39.50 18.80 -1.75
N VAL A 83 39.93 19.07 -0.52
CA VAL A 83 40.95 20.07 -0.22
C VAL A 83 42.25 19.34 0.06
N GLU A 84 43.26 19.64 -0.76
CA GLU A 84 44.62 19.13 -0.57
C GLU A 84 45.23 19.73 0.70
N ASN A 85 45.67 18.86 1.60
CA ASN A 85 46.32 19.30 2.82
C ASN A 85 47.82 19.06 2.73
N TRP A 86 48.60 20.13 2.55
CA TRP A 86 50.05 20.04 2.43
C TRP A 86 50.75 19.39 3.63
N ASN A 87 50.14 19.44 4.82
CA ASN A 87 50.74 18.95 6.07
C ASN A 87 49.96 17.79 6.69
N GLY A 88 49.05 17.14 5.96
CA GLY A 88 48.22 16.08 6.50
C GLY A 88 47.45 15.31 5.42
N PRO A 89 46.52 14.43 5.80
CA PRO A 89 45.64 13.81 4.83
C PRO A 89 44.71 14.87 4.22
N ASP A 90 44.45 14.73 2.93
CA ASP A 90 43.39 15.48 2.24
C ASP A 90 42.06 15.27 2.96
N TYR A 91 41.22 16.30 2.94
CA TYR A 91 39.93 16.27 3.60
C TYR A 91 38.84 16.80 2.68
N ILE A 92 37.61 16.42 2.99
CA ILE A 92 36.44 16.93 2.28
C ILE A 92 35.92 18.14 3.03
N GLU A 93 35.85 19.27 2.35
CA GLU A 93 35.20 20.47 2.85
C GLU A 93 33.77 20.55 2.33
N TYR A 94 32.84 20.86 3.23
CA TYR A 94 31.43 21.05 2.91
C TYR A 94 31.07 22.52 3.03
N THR A 95 30.64 23.12 1.91
CA THR A 95 30.24 24.54 1.89
C THR A 95 28.78 24.69 1.48
N PRO A 96 28.00 25.55 2.16
CA PRO A 96 26.63 25.84 1.73
C PRO A 96 26.63 26.48 0.35
N VAL A 97 25.80 25.97 -0.57
CA VAL A 97 25.68 26.49 -1.93
C VAL A 97 24.23 26.67 -2.33
N LYS A 98 24.01 27.51 -3.34
CA LYS A 98 22.68 27.62 -3.96
C LYS A 98 22.46 26.41 -4.89
N PRO A 99 21.26 25.80 -4.92
CA PRO A 99 20.96 24.69 -5.84
C PRO A 99 21.22 24.97 -7.33
N THR A 100 21.13 26.25 -7.72
CA THR A 100 21.36 26.73 -9.08
C THR A 100 22.83 26.94 -9.45
N ASP A 101 23.74 26.89 -8.47
CA ASP A 101 25.17 27.05 -8.72
C ASP A 101 25.73 25.84 -9.47
N ARG A 102 26.23 26.07 -10.69
CA ARG A 102 26.79 25.03 -11.56
C ARG A 102 28.29 24.88 -11.42
N ASN A 103 28.96 25.75 -10.68
CA ASN A 103 30.41 25.72 -10.48
C ASN A 103 30.83 24.70 -9.43
N CYS A 104 29.90 24.27 -8.58
CA CYS A 104 30.14 23.30 -7.53
C CYS A 104 29.26 22.05 -7.72
N GLU A 105 29.78 20.89 -7.34
CA GLU A 105 29.01 19.65 -7.27
C GLU A 105 28.20 19.62 -5.96
N ILE A 106 26.93 19.23 -6.04
CA ILE A 106 26.07 19.13 -4.86
C ILE A 106 26.41 17.83 -4.14
N SER A 107 26.73 17.93 -2.85
CA SER A 107 27.03 16.78 -2.00
C SER A 107 25.80 15.91 -1.82
N LYS A 108 25.94 14.61 -2.09
CA LYS A 108 24.85 13.63 -2.00
C LYS A 108 24.52 13.26 -0.55
N SER A 109 25.52 13.32 0.32
CA SER A 109 25.42 12.92 1.73
C SER A 109 25.02 14.07 2.65
N LYS A 110 25.41 15.32 2.35
CA LYS A 110 25.12 16.48 3.20
C LYS A 110 23.97 17.37 2.72
N THR A 111 23.47 17.18 1.51
CA THR A 111 22.26 17.86 1.03
C THR A 111 21.02 17.15 1.54
N ILE A 112 20.14 17.88 2.22
CA ILE A 112 18.96 17.35 2.92
C ILE A 112 17.69 17.77 2.21
N ILE A 113 16.79 16.81 1.99
CA ILE A 113 15.47 17.00 1.38
C ILE A 113 14.38 16.46 2.31
N THR A 114 13.17 17.02 2.24
CA THR A 114 12.03 16.47 2.98
C THR A 114 11.35 15.34 2.21
N ARG A 115 10.66 14.48 2.96
CA ARG A 115 9.72 13.49 2.41
C ARG A 115 8.72 14.15 1.45
N ASP A 116 8.07 15.22 1.87
CA ASP A 116 7.05 15.88 1.06
C ASP A 116 7.62 16.39 -0.27
N SER A 117 8.82 16.96 -0.25
CA SER A 117 9.53 17.41 -1.47
C SER A 117 9.81 16.26 -2.41
N LEU A 118 10.25 15.12 -1.86
CA LEU A 118 10.56 13.92 -2.62
C LEU A 118 9.29 13.33 -3.27
N TYR A 119 8.21 13.18 -2.50
CA TYR A 119 6.95 12.65 -3.03
C TYR A 119 6.30 13.60 -4.05
N ALA A 120 6.33 14.91 -3.81
CA ALA A 120 5.86 15.89 -4.77
C ALA A 120 6.62 15.78 -6.11
N TRP A 121 7.96 15.62 -6.06
CA TRP A 121 8.75 15.38 -7.27
C TRP A 121 8.36 14.07 -7.98
N ILE A 122 8.19 12.99 -7.22
CA ILE A 122 7.80 11.68 -7.75
C ILE A 122 6.44 11.74 -8.47
N GLU A 123 5.46 12.40 -7.86
CA GLU A 123 4.12 12.57 -8.43
C GLU A 123 4.15 13.46 -9.67
N ASN A 124 4.86 14.59 -9.61
CA ASN A 124 4.91 15.56 -10.71
C ASN A 124 5.62 15.02 -11.95
N GLU A 125 6.74 14.31 -11.77
CA GLU A 125 7.55 13.78 -12.88
C GLU A 125 7.20 12.31 -13.21
N ASN A 126 6.18 11.74 -12.56
CA ASN A 126 5.79 10.33 -12.69
C ASN A 126 6.98 9.36 -12.53
N VAL A 127 7.81 9.61 -11.52
CA VAL A 127 9.00 8.80 -11.26
C VAL A 127 8.57 7.41 -10.80
N ASP A 128 8.90 6.40 -11.60
CA ASP A 128 8.68 5.00 -11.23
C ASP A 128 9.81 4.54 -10.28
N PHE A 129 9.46 3.92 -9.16
CA PHE A 129 10.40 3.49 -8.13
C PHE A 129 10.02 2.10 -7.62
N VAL A 130 10.94 1.44 -6.89
CA VAL A 130 10.74 0.05 -6.48
C VAL A 130 9.60 -0.02 -5.46
N ARG A 131 8.60 -0.87 -5.74
CA ARG A 131 7.45 -1.11 -4.87
C ARG A 131 7.32 -2.60 -4.61
N LYS A 132 6.79 -2.96 -3.44
CA LYS A 132 6.36 -4.33 -3.20
C LYS A 132 5.32 -4.69 -4.27
N PRO A 133 5.33 -5.93 -4.82
CA PRO A 133 4.22 -6.38 -5.64
C PRO A 133 2.92 -6.06 -4.93
N ALA A 134 1.96 -5.48 -5.66
CA ALA A 134 0.61 -5.40 -5.14
C ALA A 134 0.24 -6.82 -4.70
N PRO A 135 -0.26 -7.02 -3.47
CA PRO A 135 -0.69 -8.34 -3.06
C PRO A 135 -1.60 -8.84 -4.17
N ASN A 136 -1.29 -10.02 -4.72
CA ASN A 136 -2.12 -10.62 -5.75
C ASN A 136 -3.54 -10.49 -5.26
N LYS A 137 -4.38 -9.75 -6.00
CA LYS A 137 -5.82 -9.78 -5.76
C LYS A 137 -6.15 -11.24 -5.99
N VAL A 138 -6.27 -12.00 -4.91
CA VAL A 138 -6.72 -13.38 -4.96
C VAL A 138 -8.15 -13.25 -5.46
N ILE A 139 -8.30 -13.33 -6.79
CA ILE A 139 -9.56 -13.74 -7.38
C ILE A 139 -9.64 -15.20 -6.96
N SER A 140 -10.22 -15.42 -5.78
CA SER A 140 -10.53 -16.74 -5.27
C SER A 140 -11.58 -17.33 -6.23
N MET A 141 -11.08 -17.96 -7.28
CA MET A 141 -11.80 -18.99 -8.01
C MET A 141 -11.15 -20.30 -7.62
N ASN A 142 -11.90 -21.05 -6.81
CA ASN A 142 -11.72 -22.44 -6.41
C ASN A 142 -11.07 -22.67 -5.04
N TYR A 143 -11.96 -23.09 -4.13
CA TYR A 143 -11.77 -23.96 -2.98
C TYR A 143 -10.37 -24.52 -2.77
N GLU A 144 -9.67 -24.04 -1.75
CA GLU A 144 -8.71 -24.85 -1.00
C GLU A 144 -8.55 -24.30 0.43
N ILE A 145 -8.87 -25.22 1.35
CA ILE A 145 -8.76 -25.29 2.81
C ILE A 145 -7.89 -24.20 3.47
N ILE A 146 -8.56 -23.33 4.24
CA ILE A 146 -7.94 -22.38 5.17
C ILE A 146 -7.27 -23.17 6.30
N SER A 147 -5.94 -23.07 6.43
CA SER A 147 -5.27 -23.32 7.70
C SER A 147 -5.40 -22.07 8.60
N PRO A 148 -5.67 -22.21 9.90
CA PRO A 148 -6.19 -21.12 10.71
C PRO A 148 -5.05 -20.30 11.32
N GLN A 149 -5.08 -18.98 11.20
CA GLN A 149 -4.38 -18.11 12.15
C GLN A 149 -5.28 -16.96 12.58
N HIS A 150 -5.61 -17.01 13.88
CA HIS A 150 -6.35 -16.05 14.70
C HIS A 150 -7.84 -15.85 14.39
N VAL A 151 -8.62 -16.90 14.68
CA VAL A 151 -9.99 -16.73 15.15
C VAL A 151 -9.92 -16.35 16.63
N ILE A 152 -10.55 -15.25 17.02
CA ILE A 152 -10.86 -14.99 18.42
C ILE A 152 -11.88 -16.07 18.81
N ASP A 153 -11.45 -17.07 19.57
CA ASP A 153 -12.33 -18.09 20.13
C ASP A 153 -13.30 -17.43 21.13
N VAL A 154 -14.43 -16.94 20.63
CA VAL A 154 -15.64 -16.84 21.43
C VAL A 154 -16.40 -18.13 21.15
N ALA A 155 -16.31 -19.07 22.10
CA ALA A 155 -17.08 -20.30 22.05
C ALA A 155 -18.58 -19.94 21.99
N PRO A 156 -19.32 -20.31 20.92
CA PRO A 156 -20.75 -20.12 20.89
C PRO A 156 -21.37 -21.10 21.90
N GLU A 157 -22.09 -20.57 22.88
CA GLU A 157 -22.98 -21.43 23.68
C GLU A 157 -24.01 -22.07 22.73
N PRO A 158 -24.27 -23.39 22.85
CA PRO A 158 -25.19 -24.08 21.97
C PRO A 158 -26.63 -23.62 22.28
N ALA A 159 -27.11 -22.64 21.51
CA ALA A 159 -28.53 -22.39 21.40
C ALA A 159 -29.15 -23.50 20.55
N SER A 160 -29.76 -24.45 21.23
CA SER A 160 -30.61 -25.50 20.68
C SER A 160 -31.68 -24.93 19.73
N GLY A 161 -31.65 -25.35 18.46
CA GLY A 161 -32.78 -25.30 17.52
C GLY A 161 -32.65 -24.30 16.37
N ASP A 162 -32.29 -24.81 15.18
CA ASP A 162 -32.64 -24.39 13.81
C ASP A 162 -33.06 -22.93 13.52
N ILE A 163 -32.30 -21.94 13.99
CA ILE A 163 -32.41 -20.58 13.48
C ILE A 163 -31.01 -20.01 13.30
N LEU A 164 -30.65 -19.70 12.04
CA LEU A 164 -29.44 -18.99 11.64
C LEU A 164 -29.49 -17.55 12.18
N LEU A 165 -29.26 -17.38 13.48
CA LEU A 165 -29.11 -16.06 14.09
C LEU A 165 -27.63 -15.69 14.10
N LEU A 166 -27.34 -14.43 13.77
CA LEU A 166 -26.02 -13.86 14.00
C LEU A 166 -25.67 -13.96 15.51
N PRO A 167 -24.38 -14.10 15.86
CA PRO A 167 -23.92 -14.00 17.25
C PRO A 167 -24.50 -12.73 17.89
N LYS A 168 -24.97 -12.80 19.13
CA LYS A 168 -25.56 -11.63 19.82
C LYS A 168 -24.48 -10.56 19.98
N TYR A 169 -24.55 -9.51 19.16
CA TYR A 169 -23.70 -8.33 19.29
C TYR A 169 -24.39 -7.31 20.22
N GLU A 170 -23.62 -6.68 21.11
CA GLU A 170 -24.11 -5.61 22.01
C GLU A 170 -24.54 -4.33 21.26
N HIS A 171 -24.36 -4.28 19.95
CA HIS A 171 -24.70 -3.13 19.11
C HIS A 171 -26.03 -3.33 18.38
N GLN A 172 -27.04 -2.57 18.79
CA GLN A 172 -28.34 -2.47 18.12
C GLN A 172 -28.24 -1.39 17.05
N SER A 173 -28.03 -1.80 15.80
CA SER A 173 -28.15 -0.89 14.65
C SER A 173 -29.27 -1.35 13.75
N GLU A 174 -30.03 -0.40 13.22
CA GLU A 174 -31.18 -0.63 12.34
C GLU A 174 -30.83 -1.56 11.15
N GLY A 175 -29.63 -1.40 10.57
CA GLY A 175 -29.14 -2.27 9.50
C GLY A 175 -28.96 -3.74 9.91
N LEU A 176 -28.57 -4.01 11.15
CA LEU A 176 -28.41 -5.39 11.65
C LEU A 176 -29.76 -6.07 11.87
N GLU A 177 -30.79 -5.33 12.26
CA GLU A 177 -32.15 -5.86 12.37
C GLU A 177 -32.67 -6.31 11.01
N PHE A 178 -32.45 -5.48 9.97
CA PHE A 178 -32.77 -5.84 8.59
C PHE A 178 -32.02 -7.07 8.07
N VAL A 179 -30.74 -7.21 8.43
CA VAL A 179 -29.94 -8.41 8.08
C VAL A 179 -30.53 -9.64 8.74
N GLN A 180 -30.84 -9.59 10.04
CA GLN A 180 -31.33 -10.73 10.78
C GLN A 180 -32.72 -11.19 10.31
N ASP A 181 -33.60 -10.25 9.98
CA ASP A 181 -34.93 -10.54 9.44
C ASP A 181 -34.84 -11.16 8.03
N ALA A 182 -33.99 -10.59 7.17
CA ALA A 182 -33.79 -11.10 5.82
C ALA A 182 -33.10 -12.48 5.79
N ILE A 183 -32.24 -12.82 6.75
CA ILE A 183 -31.69 -14.18 6.87
C ILE A 183 -32.80 -15.19 7.15
N LYS A 184 -33.72 -14.88 8.07
CA LYS A 184 -34.82 -15.78 8.41
C LYS A 184 -35.77 -16.02 7.24
N GLU A 185 -36.14 -14.97 6.52
CA GLU A 185 -37.14 -15.09 5.46
C GLU A 185 -36.55 -15.54 4.11
N LEU A 186 -35.38 -15.02 3.71
CA LEU A 186 -34.83 -15.24 2.37
C LEU A 186 -33.79 -16.37 2.29
N TRP A 187 -33.18 -16.75 3.43
CA TRP A 187 -32.13 -17.77 3.47
C TRP A 187 -32.53 -19.04 4.23
N SER A 188 -33.74 -19.11 4.78
CA SER A 188 -34.25 -20.32 5.44
C SER A 188 -34.43 -21.50 4.48
N THR A 189 -34.62 -21.23 3.19
CA THR A 189 -34.82 -22.23 2.13
C THR A 189 -33.59 -22.45 1.24
N TYR A 190 -32.46 -21.83 1.59
CA TYR A 190 -31.24 -21.94 0.80
C TYR A 190 -30.62 -23.34 0.94
N ASP A 191 -30.38 -23.98 -0.21
CA ASP A 191 -29.67 -25.25 -0.32
C ASP A 191 -28.25 -25.00 -0.83
N VAL A 192 -27.27 -25.58 -0.15
CA VAL A 192 -25.84 -25.46 -0.49
C VAL A 192 -25.53 -26.18 -1.81
N ASP A 193 -26.26 -27.27 -2.10
CA ASP A 193 -26.07 -28.09 -3.30
C ASP A 193 -26.80 -27.53 -4.54
N ASP A 194 -27.77 -26.62 -4.34
CA ASP A 194 -28.46 -25.89 -5.42
C ASP A 194 -28.32 -24.36 -5.27
N PRO A 195 -27.29 -23.75 -5.90
CA PRO A 195 -27.07 -22.30 -5.86
C PRO A 195 -28.20 -21.44 -6.45
N GLN A 196 -29.18 -22.02 -7.16
CA GLN A 196 -30.36 -21.27 -7.66
C GLN A 196 -31.38 -20.96 -6.57
N THR A 197 -31.30 -21.62 -5.42
CA THR A 197 -32.13 -21.33 -4.24
C THR A 197 -31.74 -20.04 -3.53
N ALA A 198 -30.61 -19.42 -3.90
CA ALA A 198 -30.16 -18.16 -3.34
C ALA A 198 -31.06 -16.98 -3.80
N PRO A 199 -31.45 -16.07 -2.88
CA PRO A 199 -32.28 -14.94 -3.23
C PRO A 199 -31.57 -14.00 -4.21
N THR A 200 -32.32 -13.41 -5.13
CA THR A 200 -31.81 -12.46 -6.11
C THR A 200 -31.64 -11.05 -5.52
N LYS A 201 -30.83 -10.20 -6.16
CA LYS A 201 -30.65 -8.79 -5.73
C LYS A 201 -31.99 -8.07 -5.64
N LYS A 202 -32.89 -8.35 -6.58
CA LYS A 202 -34.18 -7.68 -6.66
C LYS A 202 -35.08 -8.10 -5.50
N GLU A 203 -35.18 -9.40 -5.23
CA GLU A 203 -35.96 -9.92 -4.09
C GLU A 203 -35.48 -9.37 -2.74
N VAL A 204 -34.16 -9.31 -2.53
CA VAL A 204 -33.59 -8.74 -1.30
C VAL A 204 -33.92 -7.25 -1.17
N ILE A 205 -33.74 -6.46 -2.23
CA ILE A 205 -34.00 -5.01 -2.18
C ILE A 205 -35.49 -4.72 -2.01
N ASP A 206 -36.35 -5.43 -2.73
CA ASP A 206 -37.80 -5.24 -2.66
C ASP A 206 -38.31 -5.59 -1.25
N TYR A 207 -37.88 -6.73 -0.69
CA TYR A 207 -38.22 -7.16 0.68
C TYR A 207 -37.78 -6.15 1.75
N LEU A 208 -36.55 -5.64 1.66
CA LEU A 208 -36.03 -4.67 2.64
C LEU A 208 -36.72 -3.32 2.53
N THR A 209 -37.04 -2.88 1.31
CA THR A 209 -37.76 -1.62 1.09
C THR A 209 -39.21 -1.71 1.60
N GLU A 210 -39.87 -2.86 1.44
CA GLU A 210 -41.20 -3.12 2.02
C GLU A 210 -41.19 -3.09 3.55
N ARG A 211 -40.09 -3.51 4.17
CA ARG A 211 -39.87 -3.43 5.63
C ARG A 211 -39.46 -2.05 6.13
N GLY A 212 -39.40 -1.04 5.25
CA GLY A 212 -39.14 0.35 5.60
C GLY A 212 -37.68 0.78 5.49
N ALA A 213 -36.78 -0.07 4.98
CA ALA A 213 -35.39 0.32 4.75
C ALA A 213 -35.30 1.36 3.63
N GLY A 214 -34.54 2.43 3.86
CA GLY A 214 -34.18 3.36 2.79
C GLY A 214 -33.37 2.67 1.69
N LYS A 215 -33.47 3.14 0.43
CA LYS A 215 -32.80 2.51 -0.73
C LYS A 215 -31.31 2.25 -0.52
N ASN A 216 -30.58 3.20 0.06
CA ASN A 216 -29.15 3.05 0.36
C ASN A 216 -28.88 1.99 1.44
N MET A 217 -29.76 1.88 2.43
CA MET A 217 -29.69 0.87 3.47
C MET A 217 -29.94 -0.52 2.88
N ALA A 218 -30.98 -0.68 2.06
CA ALA A 218 -31.28 -1.93 1.37
C ALA A 218 -30.13 -2.39 0.46
N GLU A 219 -29.48 -1.45 -0.24
CA GLU A 219 -28.30 -1.76 -1.06
C GLU A 219 -27.09 -2.21 -0.21
N ALA A 220 -26.82 -1.53 0.90
CA ALA A 220 -25.74 -1.91 1.83
C ALA A 220 -26.01 -3.28 2.47
N VAL A 221 -27.23 -3.52 2.95
CA VAL A 221 -27.65 -4.79 3.54
C VAL A 221 -27.58 -5.92 2.51
N ASN A 222 -27.99 -5.69 1.26
CA ASN A 222 -27.85 -6.67 0.18
C ASN A 222 -26.38 -7.07 -0.08
N LEU A 223 -25.42 -6.15 0.05
CA LEU A 223 -24.00 -6.45 -0.10
C LEU A 223 -23.48 -7.37 1.01
N VAL A 224 -24.04 -7.25 2.23
CA VAL A 224 -23.71 -8.11 3.37
C VAL A 224 -24.39 -9.48 3.23
N LEU A 225 -25.68 -9.51 2.87
CA LEU A 225 -26.47 -10.74 2.78
C LEU A 225 -26.03 -11.68 1.65
N ARG A 226 -25.59 -11.15 0.50
CA ARG A 226 -25.29 -11.97 -0.69
C ARG A 226 -23.78 -12.01 -0.93
N PRO A 227 -23.11 -13.15 -0.71
CA PRO A 227 -21.70 -13.34 -1.05
C PRO A 227 -21.41 -13.06 -2.53
N VAL A 228 -20.23 -12.54 -2.85
CA VAL A 228 -19.84 -12.13 -4.22
C VAL A 228 -20.02 -13.26 -5.25
N CYS A 229 -19.80 -14.52 -4.86
CA CYS A 229 -20.00 -15.69 -5.71
C CYS A 229 -21.48 -15.92 -6.09
N LEU A 230 -22.43 -15.57 -5.23
CA LEU A 230 -23.88 -15.72 -5.47
C LEU A 230 -24.50 -14.44 -6.07
N GLN A 231 -23.82 -13.29 -6.02
CA GLN A 231 -24.29 -12.05 -6.62
C GLN A 231 -24.41 -12.10 -8.15
N GLY A 232 -23.69 -13.02 -8.81
CA GLY A 232 -23.73 -13.24 -10.25
C GLY A 232 -24.87 -14.12 -10.75
N ILE A 233 -25.53 -14.86 -9.85
CA ILE A 233 -26.61 -15.79 -10.18
C ILE A 233 -27.85 -14.98 -10.60
N GLY A 234 -28.43 -15.33 -11.75
CA GLY A 234 -29.54 -14.61 -12.39
C GLY A 234 -29.15 -13.48 -13.36
N ARG A 235 -27.86 -13.17 -13.55
CA ARG A 235 -27.44 -12.24 -14.62
C ARG A 235 -27.54 -12.93 -15.98
N ARG A 236 -28.34 -12.39 -16.91
CA ARG A 236 -28.33 -12.82 -18.32
C ARG A 236 -26.89 -12.78 -18.84
N ALA A 237 -26.38 -13.93 -19.28
CA ALA A 237 -25.10 -14.01 -19.97
C ALA A 237 -25.13 -13.07 -21.18
N LYS A 238 -24.24 -12.07 -21.20
CA LYS A 238 -24.04 -11.22 -22.37
C LYS A 238 -23.53 -12.11 -23.50
N LYS A 239 -24.36 -12.35 -24.52
CA LYS A 239 -23.89 -12.95 -25.78
C LYS A 239 -22.80 -12.03 -26.34
N SER A 240 -21.57 -12.52 -26.40
CA SER A 240 -20.49 -11.90 -27.15
C SER A 240 -20.88 -11.89 -28.64
N LYS A 241 -20.85 -10.71 -29.26
CA LYS A 241 -20.85 -10.56 -30.71
C LYS A 241 -19.44 -10.69 -31.24
#